data_AF-A0A2V5W1N4-F1
#
_entry.id   AF-A0A2V5W1N4-F1
#
_cell.length_a   1.000
_cell.length_b   1.000
_cell.length_c   1.000
_cell.angle_alpha   90.00
_cell.angle_beta   90.00
_cell.angle_gamma   90.00
#
_symmetry.space_group_name_H-M   'P 1'
#
loop_
_entity.id
_entity.type
_entity.pdbx_description
1 polymer ?
#
loop_
_entity_poly.entity_id
_entity_poly.type
_entity_poly.pdbx_seq_one_letter_code
_entity_poly.pdbx_strand_id
1 'polypeptide(L)'
;MILSQVLPDFYNLGYQESRQLVVEKVNAQKVNYLSDLQQALRKPVNGFHILEFTKGETLQKIVLEAATLDAATKRVLDRYGIDKESVIVSPAK
;
A
#
# COMPACT_ATOMS: atom_id res chain seq x y z
N MET A 1 4.04 10.91 -1.02
CA MET A 1 3.86 9.92 0.06
C MET A 1 4.96 8.87 -0.04
N ILE A 2 5.39 8.24 1.06
CA ILE A 2 6.51 7.28 1.07
C ILE A 2 6.02 5.89 1.49
N LEU A 3 6.38 4.85 0.73
CA LEU A 3 6.38 3.46 1.17
C LEU A 3 7.67 3.23 1.97
N SER A 4 7.57 3.21 3.29
CA SER A 4 8.75 3.05 4.17
C SER A 4 9.36 1.65 4.04
N GLN A 5 8.52 0.62 4.14
CA GLN A 5 8.92 -0.78 4.10
C GLN A 5 7.75 -1.68 3.67
N VAL A 6 8.08 -2.86 3.16
CA VAL A 6 7.13 -3.96 2.96
C VAL A 6 7.31 -4.97 4.09
N LEU A 7 6.21 -5.32 4.78
CA LEU A 7 6.20 -6.40 5.77
C LEU A 7 6.06 -7.75 5.05
N PRO A 8 7.02 -8.68 5.16
CA PRO A 8 6.98 -9.92 4.41
C PRO A 8 5.72 -10.78 4.63
N ASP A 9 5.01 -11.09 3.55
CA ASP A 9 3.97 -12.12 3.48
C ASP A 9 3.95 -12.75 2.08
N PHE A 10 3.41 -13.96 1.94
CA PHE A 10 3.24 -14.59 0.62
C PHE A 10 2.43 -13.71 -0.35
N TYR A 11 1.53 -12.88 0.16
CA TYR A 11 0.75 -11.92 -0.62
C TYR A 11 1.59 -10.86 -1.36
N ASN A 12 2.78 -10.51 -0.86
CA ASN A 12 3.66 -9.51 -1.46
C ASN A 12 4.99 -10.10 -1.94
N LEU A 13 4.98 -11.39 -2.31
CA LEU A 13 6.14 -12.09 -2.84
C LEU A 13 6.74 -11.35 -4.06
N GLY A 14 8.05 -11.13 -4.01
CA GLY A 14 8.80 -10.35 -5.00
C GLY A 14 9.02 -8.89 -4.62
N TYR A 15 8.32 -8.37 -3.61
CA TYR A 15 8.39 -6.96 -3.20
C TYR A 15 8.99 -6.74 -1.81
N GLN A 16 9.41 -7.78 -1.10
CA GLN A 16 9.79 -7.72 0.32
C GLN A 16 10.96 -6.79 0.62
N GLU A 17 11.87 -6.61 -0.33
CA GLU A 17 13.04 -5.72 -0.19
C GLU A 17 12.75 -4.27 -0.61
N SER A 18 11.51 -3.96 -1.03
CA SER A 18 11.12 -2.60 -1.42
C SER A 18 11.05 -1.70 -0.18
N ARG A 19 11.85 -0.62 -0.19
CA ARG A 19 11.94 0.33 0.93
C ARG A 19 12.14 1.74 0.40
N GLN A 20 11.67 2.72 1.17
CA GLN A 20 11.90 4.15 0.94
C GLN A 20 11.49 4.65 -0.46
N LEU A 21 10.43 4.09 -1.05
CA LEU A 21 9.96 4.46 -2.39
C LEU A 21 8.90 5.57 -2.31
N VAL A 22 8.97 6.54 -3.22
CA VAL A 22 7.95 7.59 -3.30
C VAL A 22 6.76 7.12 -4.13
N VAL A 23 5.59 6.97 -3.49
CA VAL A 23 4.34 6.61 -4.16
C VAL A 23 3.76 7.84 -4.86
N GLU A 24 3.50 7.74 -6.16
CA GLU A 24 2.90 8.80 -6.98
C GLU A 24 1.40 8.58 -7.14
N LYS A 25 0.98 7.36 -7.48
CA LYS A 25 -0.43 7.01 -7.71
C LYS A 25 -0.79 5.67 -7.09
N VAL A 26 -2.06 5.54 -6.75
CA VAL A 26 -2.67 4.27 -6.41
C VAL A 26 -3.97 4.15 -7.18
N ASN A 27 -4.18 3.03 -7.88
CA ASN A 27 -5.40 2.77 -8.64
C ASN A 27 -5.74 3.91 -9.63
N ALA A 28 -4.73 4.38 -10.36
CA ALA A 28 -4.76 5.52 -11.28
C ALA A 28 -5.08 6.90 -10.65
N GLN A 29 -5.19 6.99 -9.32
CA GLN A 29 -5.42 8.24 -8.59
C GLN A 29 -4.12 8.77 -7.98
N LYS A 30 -3.85 10.06 -8.16
CA LYS A 30 -2.70 10.72 -7.54
C LYS A 30 -2.87 10.76 -6.01
N VAL A 31 -1.82 10.45 -5.28
CA VAL A 31 -1.84 10.40 -3.81
C VAL A 31 -0.84 11.39 -3.22
N ASN A 32 -1.35 12.41 -2.52
CA ASN A 32 -0.52 13.41 -1.85
C ASN A 32 -0.53 13.20 -0.32
N TYR A 33 -1.66 12.74 0.23
CA TYR A 33 -1.89 12.52 1.66
C TYR A 33 -2.28 11.07 1.99
N LEU A 34 -2.12 10.64 3.24
CA LEU A 34 -2.56 9.30 3.70
C LEU A 34 -4.08 9.08 3.52
N SER A 35 -4.87 10.15 3.65
CA SER A 35 -6.31 10.12 3.37
C SER A 35 -6.63 9.82 1.91
N ASP A 36 -5.80 10.26 0.97
CA ASP A 36 -5.97 9.97 -0.46
C ASP A 36 -5.66 8.50 -0.73
N LEU A 37 -4.61 7.97 -0.11
CA LEU A 37 -4.25 6.54 -0.19
C LEU A 37 -5.42 5.66 0.26
N GLN A 38 -6.00 5.95 1.43
CA GLN A 38 -7.11 5.17 1.96
C GLN A 38 -8.32 5.20 1.01
N GLN A 39 -8.60 6.34 0.38
CA GLN A 39 -9.68 6.46 -0.61
C GLN A 39 -9.38 5.69 -1.89
N ALA A 40 -8.14 5.76 -2.40
CA ALA A 40 -7.73 5.07 -3.62
C ALA A 40 -7.78 3.54 -3.44
N LEU A 41 -7.36 3.03 -2.28
CA LEU A 41 -7.42 1.60 -1.94
C LEU A 41 -8.85 1.05 -1.83
N ARG A 42 -9.89 1.89 -1.72
CA ARG A 42 -11.29 1.42 -1.78
C ARG A 42 -11.78 1.14 -3.21
N LYS A 43 -11.01 1.51 -4.23
CA LYS A 43 -11.40 1.45 -5.64
C LYS A 43 -10.37 0.66 -6.46
N PRO A 44 -10.28 -0.67 -6.28
CA PRO A 44 -9.37 -1.50 -7.07
C PRO A 44 -9.68 -1.41 -8.57
N VAL A 45 -8.65 -1.56 -9.40
CA VAL A 45 -8.74 -1.51 -10.86
C VAL A 45 -8.62 -2.94 -11.38
N ASN A 46 -9.66 -3.43 -12.06
CA ASN A 46 -9.71 -4.77 -12.63
C ASN A 46 -9.39 -5.89 -11.62
N GLY A 47 -9.80 -5.73 -10.36
CA GLY A 47 -9.53 -6.70 -9.29
C GLY A 47 -8.17 -6.57 -8.61
N PHE A 48 -7.39 -5.52 -8.93
CA PHE A 48 -6.06 -5.31 -8.35
C PHE A 48 -5.92 -3.93 -7.70
N HIS A 49 -5.08 -3.87 -6.66
CA HIS A 49 -4.45 -2.64 -6.21
C HIS A 49 -3.15 -2.43 -6.97
N ILE A 50 -3.04 -1.28 -7.62
CA ILE A 50 -1.84 -0.90 -8.37
C ILE A 50 -1.25 0.32 -7.70
N LEU A 51 -0.06 0.18 -7.13
CA LEU A 51 0.72 1.28 -6.58
C LEU A 51 1.80 1.63 -7.61
N GLU A 52 1.80 2.87 -8.08
CA GLU A 52 2.79 3.40 -9.02
C GLU A 52 3.73 4.35 -8.28
N PHE A 53 5.03 4.18 -8.49
CA PHE A 53 6.06 5.00 -7.87
C PHE A 53 6.56 6.08 -8.81
N THR A 54 7.19 7.11 -8.24
CA THR A 54 7.75 8.23 -9.00
C THR A 54 8.74 7.74 -10.06
N LYS A 55 8.72 8.38 -11.24
CA LYS A 55 9.69 8.12 -12.30
C LYS A 55 11.13 8.26 -11.78
N GLY A 56 11.98 7.31 -12.15
CA GLY A 56 13.38 7.24 -11.70
C GLY A 56 13.62 6.23 -10.57
N GLU A 57 12.56 5.76 -9.90
CA GLU A 57 12.67 4.62 -8.97
C GLU A 57 12.95 3.31 -9.71
N THR A 58 13.72 2.40 -9.10
CA THR A 58 14.00 1.09 -9.74
C THR A 58 12.73 0.24 -9.85
N LEU A 59 11.88 0.28 -8.83
CA LEU A 59 10.58 -0.37 -8.84
C LEU A 59 9.53 0.61 -9.35
N GLN A 60 8.93 0.30 -10.51
CA GLN A 60 7.95 1.17 -11.14
C GLN A 60 6.53 0.98 -10.58
N LYS A 61 6.17 -0.25 -10.21
CA LYS A 61 4.85 -0.56 -9.66
C LYS A 61 4.83 -1.79 -8.77
N ILE A 62 3.90 -1.81 -7.82
CA ILE A 62 3.46 -3.00 -7.09
C ILE A 62 2.01 -3.29 -7.52
N VAL A 63 1.73 -4.56 -7.82
CA VAL A 63 0.38 -5.02 -8.19
C VAL A 63 -0.03 -6.13 -7.24
N LEU A 64 -1.17 -5.96 -6.58
CA LEU A 64 -1.68 -6.87 -5.54
C LEU A 64 -3.15 -7.20 -5.79
N GLU A 65 -3.56 -8.44 -5.53
CA GLU A 65 -4.94 -8.88 -5.74
C GLU A 65 -5.88 -8.34 -4.67
N ALA A 66 -6.90 -7.59 -5.06
CA ALA A 66 -7.80 -6.94 -4.11
C ALA A 66 -8.63 -7.94 -3.28
N ALA A 67 -9.01 -9.07 -3.88
CA ALA A 67 -9.87 -10.07 -3.24
C ALA A 67 -9.22 -10.75 -2.02
N THR A 68 -7.89 -10.81 -1.97
CA THR A 68 -7.15 -11.51 -0.91
C THR A 68 -6.46 -10.57 0.08
N LEU A 69 -6.63 -9.25 -0.08
CA LEU A 69 -6.01 -8.22 0.74
C LEU A 69 -6.38 -8.35 2.23
N ASP A 70 -7.67 -8.45 2.57
CA ASP A 70 -8.11 -8.50 3.97
C ASP A 70 -7.54 -9.71 4.72
N ALA A 71 -7.52 -10.86 4.04
CA ALA A 71 -6.93 -12.08 4.59
C ALA A 71 -5.42 -11.92 4.81
N ALA A 72 -4.72 -11.24 3.91
CA ALA A 72 -3.30 -10.93 4.05
C ALA A 72 -3.04 -9.95 5.19
N THR A 73 -3.80 -8.86 5.27
CA THR A 73 -3.68 -7.86 6.33
C THR A 73 -3.85 -8.50 7.70
N LYS A 74 -4.88 -9.33 7.89
CA LYS A 74 -5.09 -10.04 9.16
C LYS A 74 -3.88 -10.89 9.56
N ARG A 75 -3.28 -11.64 8.63
CA ARG A 75 -2.09 -12.45 8.91
C ARG A 75 -0.88 -11.59 9.28
N VAL A 76 -0.69 -10.46 8.59
CA VAL A 76 0.43 -9.55 8.85
C VAL A 76 0.27 -8.88 10.22
N LEU A 77 -0.91 -8.37 10.55
CA LEU A 77 -1.14 -7.75 11.86
C LEU A 77 -0.84 -8.71 13.01
N ASP A 78 -1.32 -9.96 12.91
CA ASP A 78 -1.08 -11.02 13.90
C ASP A 78 0.41 -11.39 14.00
N ARG A 79 1.06 -11.67 12.86
CA ARG A 79 2.49 -12.07 12.80
C ARG A 79 3.43 -11.02 13.38
N TYR A 80 3.14 -9.74 13.15
CA TYR A 80 4.02 -8.63 13.51
C TYR A 80 3.56 -7.87 14.78
N GLY A 81 2.49 -8.32 15.44
CA GLY A 81 2.00 -7.71 16.69
C GLY A 81 1.49 -6.28 16.53
N ILE A 82 0.83 -5.98 15.40
CA ILE A 82 0.30 -4.64 15.08
C ILE A 82 -1.19 -4.60 15.42
N ASP A 83 -1.59 -3.67 16.29
CA ASP A 83 -2.99 -3.55 16.77
C ASP A 83 -3.97 -3.13 15.66
N LYS A 84 -3.58 -2.17 14.82
CA LYS A 84 -4.46 -1.60 13.77
C LYS A 84 -3.70 -1.39 12.47
N GLU A 85 -4.37 -1.70 11.36
CA GLU A 85 -3.82 -1.53 9.99
C GLU A 85 -3.59 -0.07 9.58
N SER A 86 -4.29 0.88 10.20
CA SER A 86 -4.11 2.30 9.90
C SER A 86 -4.44 3.20 11.09
N VAL A 87 -3.70 4.32 11.17
CA VAL A 87 -3.97 5.43 12.08
C VAL A 87 -3.83 6.71 11.25
N ILE A 88 -4.97 7.28 10.84
CA ILE A 88 -5.01 8.55 10.12
C ILE A 88 -5.60 9.58 11.08
N VAL A 89 -4.73 10.42 11.63
CA VAL A 89 -5.16 11.54 12.46
C VAL A 89 -5.49 12.69 11.50
N SER A 90 -6.77 13.05 11.40
CA SER A 90 -7.15 14.29 10.71
C SER A 90 -6.44 15.46 11.39
N PRO A 91 -5.77 16.36 10.66
CA PRO A 91 -5.23 17.56 11.29
C PRO A 91 -6.40 18.31 11.94
N ALA A 92 -6.20 18.74 13.20
CA ALA A 92 -7.14 19.62 13.86
C ALA A 92 -7.41 20.82 12.93
N LYS A 93 -8.70 21.13 12.74
CA LYS A 93 -9.14 22.32 11.98
C LYS A 93 -8.53 23.59 12.55
#